data_AF-A0A543CMZ0-F1
#
_entry.id   AF-A0A543CMZ0-F1
#
_cell.length_a   1.000
_cell.length_b   1.000
_cell.length_c   1.000
_cell.angle_alpha   90.00
_cell.angle_beta   90.00
_cell.angle_gamma   90.00
#
_symmetry.space_group_name_H-M   'P 1'
#
loop_
_entity.id
_entity.type
_entity.pdbx_description
1 polymer ?
#
loop_
_entity_poly.entity_id
_entity_poly.type
_entity_poly.pdbx_seq_one_letter_code
_entity_poly.pdbx_strand_id
1 'polypeptide(L)'
;MSTVLPGGMSSGAAPQRKDAPSEAFTFHGDRLVAYRDDGPISKTLGRLSGGQLPPLLPLLVAAIVTGILLIAGVNGQTSPAIFAPVLALLLAGPAATHPHSGRLDWLVPPIMRAIEYVYLATLAFAHDVSKPLTYAFIGVLAYHHYDTVYRTRQRLWPARWVFVAGLGWDGRLLIAAVATLAGVLPITIAVLTVYLGLLFGIESVYTWTRTGTGKGVMVNLEDDGESPPSAEETAAEEAAERAAAKETQETV
;
A
#
# COMPACT_ATOMS: atom_id res chain seq x y z
N MET A 1 51.72 -39.38 41.41
CA MET A 1 52.25 -39.31 40.03
C MET A 1 51.13 -38.78 39.15
N SER A 2 51.44 -37.73 38.39
CA SER A 2 50.63 -36.87 37.50
C SER A 2 49.56 -37.58 36.65
N THR A 3 48.47 -36.96 36.16
CA THR A 3 48.40 -35.88 35.12
C THR A 3 46.88 -35.54 34.94
N VAL A 4 46.33 -34.31 35.09
CA VAL A 4 46.18 -33.18 34.10
C VAL A 4 45.50 -33.68 32.79
N LEU A 5 44.36 -33.22 32.22
CA LEU A 5 43.48 -32.02 32.26
C LEU A 5 42.08 -32.36 31.63
N PRO A 6 41.08 -31.44 31.71
CA PRO A 6 39.69 -31.61 31.25
C PRO A 6 39.50 -31.20 29.78
N GLY A 7 38.53 -31.77 29.09
CA GLY A 7 38.25 -31.43 27.69
C GLY A 7 36.77 -31.54 27.34
N GLY A 8 36.22 -30.43 26.82
CA GLY A 8 35.06 -30.45 25.93
C GLY A 8 33.76 -29.95 26.55
N MET A 9 33.61 -28.63 26.67
CA MET A 9 32.28 -28.00 26.69
C MET A 9 31.54 -28.37 25.41
N SER A 10 30.38 -29.01 25.56
CA SER A 10 29.42 -29.23 24.49
C SER A 10 28.95 -27.87 23.97
N SER A 11 29.48 -27.44 22.82
CA SER A 11 28.90 -26.36 22.04
C SER A 11 27.63 -26.91 21.38
N GLY A 12 26.54 -26.88 22.13
CA GLY A 12 25.20 -27.08 21.59
C GLY A 12 24.92 -25.94 20.63
N ALA A 13 25.14 -26.17 19.34
CA ALA A 13 24.69 -25.28 18.28
C ALA A 13 23.18 -25.07 18.46
N ALA A 14 22.79 -23.84 18.80
CA ALA A 14 21.40 -23.43 18.78
C ALA A 14 20.83 -23.79 17.40
N PRO A 15 19.64 -24.39 17.31
CA PRO A 15 19.06 -24.72 16.01
C PRO A 15 18.94 -23.42 15.22
N GLN A 16 19.68 -23.33 14.11
CA GLN A 16 19.52 -22.23 13.17
C GLN A 16 18.04 -22.19 12.79
N ARG A 17 17.36 -21.12 13.24
CA ARG A 17 15.96 -20.86 12.90
C ARG A 17 15.93 -20.68 11.39
N LYS A 18 15.46 -21.73 10.71
CA LYS A 18 15.21 -21.77 9.26
C LYS A 18 14.47 -20.50 8.86
N ASP A 19 15.21 -19.60 8.24
CA ASP A 19 14.83 -18.44 7.42
C ASP A 19 13.35 -18.02 7.56
N ALA A 20 13.01 -17.41 8.70
CA ALA A 20 11.83 -16.56 8.72
C ALA A 20 12.14 -15.39 7.76
N PRO A 21 11.27 -15.09 6.77
CA PRO A 21 11.48 -13.91 5.93
C PRO A 21 11.72 -12.70 6.83
N SER A 22 12.71 -11.86 6.48
CA SER A 22 13.09 -10.75 7.37
C SER A 22 11.85 -9.93 7.71
N GLU A 23 11.68 -9.55 8.98
CA GLU A 23 10.47 -8.85 9.44
C GLU A 23 10.17 -7.58 8.62
N ALA A 24 11.21 -6.98 8.02
CA ALA A 24 11.09 -5.86 7.09
C ALA A 24 10.36 -6.22 5.79
N PHE A 25 10.62 -7.39 5.19
CA PHE A 25 9.92 -7.84 3.98
C PHE A 25 8.44 -8.13 4.24
N THR A 26 8.11 -8.78 5.35
CA THR A 26 6.71 -9.05 5.72
C THR A 26 5.96 -7.74 5.98
N PHE A 27 6.60 -6.79 6.66
CA PHE A 27 6.02 -5.49 6.95
C PHE A 27 5.77 -4.64 5.69
N HIS A 28 6.63 -4.72 4.68
CA HIS A 28 6.38 -4.07 3.39
C HIS A 28 5.20 -4.70 2.65
N GLY A 29 5.16 -6.03 2.57
CA GLY A 29 4.06 -6.77 1.94
C GLY A 29 2.70 -6.47 2.59
N ASP A 30 2.63 -6.50 3.92
CA ASP A 30 1.41 -6.20 4.68
C ASP A 30 0.88 -4.78 4.39
N ARG A 31 1.78 -3.80 4.20
CA ARG A 31 1.40 -2.44 3.80
C ARG A 31 0.76 -2.41 2.42
N LEU A 32 1.35 -3.12 1.46
CA LEU A 32 0.79 -3.21 0.10
C LEU A 32 -0.59 -3.88 0.11
N VAL A 33 -0.78 -4.93 0.91
CA VAL A 33 -2.10 -5.55 1.13
C VAL A 33 -3.11 -4.54 1.67
N ALA A 34 -2.73 -3.73 2.65
CA ALA A 34 -3.60 -2.67 3.17
C ALA A 34 -3.89 -1.60 2.11
N TYR A 35 -2.89 -1.22 1.31
CA TYR A 35 -3.04 -0.19 0.27
C TYR A 35 -3.91 -0.65 -0.89
N ARG A 36 -4.05 -1.95 -1.16
CA ARG A 36 -4.96 -2.43 -2.21
C ARG A 36 -6.42 -2.13 -1.92
N ASP A 37 -6.78 -1.99 -0.64
CA ASP A 37 -8.16 -1.78 -0.18
C ASP A 37 -9.15 -2.83 -0.74
N ASP A 38 -8.74 -4.11 -0.67
CA ASP A 38 -9.55 -5.23 -1.18
C ASP A 38 -10.83 -5.41 -0.35
N GLY A 39 -11.97 -5.43 -1.01
CA GLY A 39 -13.28 -5.73 -0.46
C GLY A 39 -13.53 -7.22 -0.28
N PRO A 40 -14.74 -7.60 0.18
CA PRO A 40 -15.08 -8.98 0.49
C PRO A 40 -14.96 -9.95 -0.70
N ILE A 41 -15.25 -9.49 -1.92
CA ILE A 41 -15.25 -10.37 -3.09
C ILE A 41 -13.82 -10.63 -3.54
N SER A 42 -12.99 -9.58 -3.62
CA SER A 42 -11.56 -9.71 -3.90
C SER A 42 -10.87 -10.65 -2.90
N LYS A 43 -11.14 -10.49 -1.59
CA LYS A 43 -10.63 -11.38 -0.54
C LYS A 43 -11.10 -12.83 -0.70
N THR A 44 -12.33 -13.04 -1.14
CA THR A 44 -12.87 -14.39 -1.39
C THR A 44 -12.17 -15.04 -2.58
N LEU A 45 -12.02 -14.30 -3.70
CA LEU A 45 -11.29 -14.77 -4.88
C LEU A 45 -9.83 -15.11 -4.57
N GLY A 46 -9.13 -14.27 -3.79
CA GLY A 46 -7.76 -14.56 -3.36
C GLY A 46 -7.65 -15.81 -2.48
N ARG A 47 -8.64 -16.08 -1.62
CA ARG A 47 -8.67 -17.33 -0.85
C ARG A 47 -8.87 -18.55 -1.75
N LEU A 48 -9.70 -18.44 -2.78
CA LEU A 48 -9.95 -19.52 -3.75
C LEU A 48 -8.72 -19.82 -4.62
N SER A 49 -7.94 -18.80 -4.99
CA SER A 49 -6.70 -18.95 -5.78
C SER A 49 -5.48 -19.37 -4.95
N GLY A 50 -5.61 -19.40 -3.61
CA GLY A 50 -4.50 -19.69 -2.70
C GLY A 50 -3.38 -18.63 -2.71
N GLY A 51 -3.61 -17.44 -3.28
CA GLY A 51 -2.62 -16.36 -3.33
C GLY A 51 -1.38 -16.67 -4.18
N GLN A 52 -1.45 -17.66 -5.09
CA GLN A 52 -0.32 -18.12 -5.89
C GLN A 52 -0.06 -17.28 -7.15
N LEU A 53 -0.98 -16.38 -7.50
CA LEU A 53 -0.91 -15.62 -8.75
C LEU A 53 -0.09 -14.34 -8.56
N PRO A 54 0.92 -14.08 -9.41
CA PRO A 54 1.66 -12.83 -9.37
C PRO A 54 0.71 -11.67 -9.68
N PRO A 55 0.71 -10.60 -8.87
CA PRO A 55 -0.35 -9.60 -8.89
C PRO A 55 -0.28 -8.62 -10.05
N LEU A 56 0.92 -8.35 -10.58
CA LEU A 56 1.15 -7.21 -11.46
C LEU A 56 0.62 -7.41 -12.89
N LEU A 57 0.94 -8.55 -13.52
CA LEU A 57 0.53 -8.79 -14.91
C LEU A 57 -1.00 -8.82 -15.09
N PRO A 58 -1.77 -9.58 -14.28
CA PRO A 58 -3.23 -9.55 -14.37
C PRO A 58 -3.81 -8.15 -14.12
N LEU A 59 -3.20 -7.38 -13.21
CA LEU A 59 -3.62 -6.02 -12.92
C LEU A 59 -3.35 -5.05 -14.08
N LEU A 60 -2.21 -5.18 -14.77
CA LEU A 60 -1.95 -4.38 -15.98
C LEU A 60 -2.95 -4.70 -17.09
N VAL A 61 -3.28 -5.98 -17.27
CA VAL A 61 -4.35 -6.40 -18.20
C VAL A 61 -5.68 -5.80 -17.77
N ALA A 62 -5.99 -5.81 -16.47
CA ALA A 62 -7.21 -5.18 -15.95
C ALA A 62 -7.25 -3.68 -16.28
N ALA A 63 -6.15 -2.95 -16.07
CA ALA A 63 -6.06 -1.53 -16.39
C ALA A 63 -6.32 -1.24 -17.87
N ILE A 64 -5.69 -2.02 -18.76
CA ILE A 64 -5.85 -1.89 -20.21
C ILE A 64 -7.29 -2.19 -20.62
N VAL A 65 -7.84 -3.31 -20.16
CA VAL A 65 -9.21 -3.72 -20.48
C VAL A 65 -10.23 -2.70 -19.97
N THR A 66 -10.08 -2.20 -18.73
CA THR A 66 -10.92 -1.13 -18.20
C THR A 66 -10.81 0.12 -19.07
N GLY A 67 -9.60 0.56 -19.42
CA GLY A 67 -9.40 1.71 -20.31
C GLY A 67 -10.10 1.56 -21.67
N ILE A 68 -9.97 0.39 -22.29
CA ILE A 68 -10.65 0.07 -23.57
C ILE A 68 -12.17 0.15 -23.41
N LEU A 69 -12.73 -0.45 -22.36
CA LEU A 69 -14.17 -0.44 -22.12
C LEU A 69 -14.70 0.98 -21.86
N LEU A 70 -13.94 1.81 -21.14
CA LEU A 70 -14.29 3.22 -20.92
C LEU A 70 -14.28 4.01 -22.23
N ILE A 71 -13.26 3.83 -23.07
CA ILE A 71 -13.15 4.52 -24.38
C ILE A 71 -14.27 4.06 -25.32
N ALA A 72 -14.55 2.76 -25.39
CA ALA A 72 -15.62 2.20 -26.22
C ALA A 72 -17.01 2.71 -25.78
N GLY A 73 -17.16 3.03 -24.50
CA GLY A 73 -18.40 3.54 -23.91
C GLY A 73 -18.77 4.97 -24.27
N VAL A 74 -17.85 5.77 -24.83
CA VAL A 74 -18.04 7.22 -25.05
C VAL A 74 -19.15 7.53 -26.06
N ASN A 75 -19.44 6.63 -27.01
CA ASN A 75 -20.36 6.89 -28.14
C ASN A 75 -21.58 5.94 -28.21
N GLY A 76 -21.74 5.02 -27.25
CA GLY A 76 -22.75 3.96 -27.31
C GLY A 76 -23.93 4.18 -26.34
N GLN A 77 -25.15 3.84 -26.77
CA GLN A 77 -26.36 3.85 -25.92
C GLN A 77 -26.28 2.83 -24.77
N THR A 78 -25.52 1.74 -24.94
CA THR A 78 -25.19 0.77 -23.90
C THR A 78 -23.68 0.78 -23.72
N SER A 79 -23.20 1.39 -22.64
CA SER A 79 -21.77 1.55 -22.41
C SER A 79 -21.13 0.24 -21.93
N PRO A 80 -20.19 -0.36 -22.68
CA PRO A 80 -19.45 -1.55 -22.24
C PRO A 80 -18.70 -1.33 -20.92
N ALA A 81 -18.47 -0.08 -20.52
CA ALA A 81 -17.89 0.32 -19.24
C ALA A 81 -18.56 -0.35 -18.04
N ILE A 82 -19.86 -0.66 -18.09
CA ILE A 82 -20.58 -1.29 -16.97
C ILE A 82 -19.94 -2.64 -16.57
N PHE A 83 -19.29 -3.35 -17.50
CA PHE A 83 -18.64 -4.63 -17.21
C PHE A 83 -17.21 -4.50 -16.68
N ALA A 84 -16.61 -3.31 -16.73
CA ALA A 84 -15.22 -3.11 -16.32
C ALA A 84 -14.93 -3.53 -14.86
N PRO A 85 -15.81 -3.29 -13.87
CA PRO A 85 -15.59 -3.75 -12.50
C PRO A 85 -15.51 -5.26 -12.37
N VAL A 86 -16.35 -5.99 -13.11
CA VAL A 86 -16.36 -7.46 -13.09
C VAL A 86 -15.06 -8.00 -13.66
N LEU A 87 -14.60 -7.47 -14.79
CA LEU A 87 -13.33 -7.91 -15.39
C LEU A 87 -12.13 -7.52 -14.52
N ALA A 88 -12.12 -6.31 -13.97
CA ALA A 88 -11.08 -5.88 -13.05
C ALA A 88 -11.03 -6.79 -11.82
N LEU A 89 -12.18 -7.15 -11.25
CA LEU A 89 -12.30 -8.06 -10.11
C LEU A 89 -11.80 -9.46 -10.45
N LEU A 90 -12.17 -10.01 -11.60
CA LEU A 90 -11.74 -11.34 -12.03
C LEU A 90 -10.23 -11.41 -12.28
N LEU A 91 -9.63 -10.33 -12.77
CA LEU A 91 -8.20 -10.26 -13.07
C LEU A 91 -7.36 -9.94 -11.82
N ALA A 92 -7.79 -8.98 -11.00
CA ALA A 92 -7.00 -8.48 -9.86
C ALA A 92 -7.37 -9.12 -8.52
N GLY A 93 -8.61 -9.62 -8.37
CA GLY A 93 -9.12 -10.21 -7.13
C GLY A 93 -8.41 -11.51 -6.71
N PRO A 94 -8.09 -12.45 -7.63
CA PRO A 94 -7.33 -13.66 -7.29
C PRO A 94 -5.94 -13.38 -6.69
N ALA A 95 -5.39 -12.18 -6.87
CA ALA A 95 -4.10 -11.81 -6.27
C ALA A 95 -4.23 -11.12 -4.90
N ALA A 96 -5.44 -10.95 -4.36
CA ALA A 96 -5.69 -10.18 -3.12
C ALA A 96 -5.03 -10.78 -1.86
N THR A 97 -4.73 -12.07 -1.86
CA THR A 97 -4.06 -12.78 -0.75
C THR A 97 -2.58 -13.05 -1.03
N HIS A 98 -2.05 -12.55 -2.14
CA HIS A 98 -0.65 -12.68 -2.48
C HIS A 98 0.22 -11.92 -1.44
N PRO A 99 1.40 -12.42 -1.01
CA PRO A 99 2.23 -11.75 0.00
C PRO A 99 2.83 -10.40 -0.41
N HIS A 100 2.77 -10.05 -1.70
CA HIS A 100 3.27 -8.80 -2.28
C HIS A 100 4.75 -8.48 -1.96
N SER A 101 5.62 -9.50 -1.99
CA SER A 101 7.05 -9.36 -1.69
C SER A 101 7.94 -9.10 -2.92
N GLY A 102 7.35 -8.96 -4.11
CA GLY A 102 8.08 -8.74 -5.36
C GLY A 102 8.59 -7.32 -5.54
N ARG A 103 9.69 -7.15 -6.30
CA ARG A 103 10.34 -5.85 -6.57
C ARG A 103 9.42 -4.82 -7.25
N LEU A 104 8.41 -5.27 -7.98
CA LEU A 104 7.45 -4.41 -8.69
C LEU A 104 6.06 -4.43 -8.04
N ASP A 105 5.88 -5.14 -6.93
CA ASP A 105 4.57 -5.25 -6.27
C ASP A 105 4.13 -3.92 -5.66
N TRP A 106 5.06 -2.98 -5.44
CA TRP A 106 4.74 -1.60 -5.04
C TRP A 106 3.88 -0.86 -6.08
N LEU A 107 3.89 -1.28 -7.35
CA LEU A 107 3.10 -0.69 -8.42
C LEU A 107 1.63 -1.14 -8.39
N VAL A 108 1.32 -2.17 -7.61
CA VAL A 108 -0.03 -2.74 -7.51
C VAL A 108 -1.04 -1.73 -6.94
N PRO A 109 -0.82 -1.12 -5.75
CA PRO A 109 -1.76 -0.11 -5.25
C PRO A 109 -1.97 1.10 -6.18
N PRO A 110 -0.95 1.76 -6.76
CA PRO A 110 -1.20 2.93 -7.60
C PRO A 110 -1.96 2.59 -8.89
N ILE A 111 -1.70 1.43 -9.52
CA ILE A 111 -2.49 1.00 -10.69
C ILE A 111 -3.95 0.73 -10.29
N MET A 112 -4.19 0.07 -9.16
CA MET A 112 -5.56 -0.16 -8.68
C MET A 112 -6.30 1.15 -8.41
N ARG A 113 -5.62 2.14 -7.83
CA ARG A 113 -6.19 3.48 -7.62
C ARG A 113 -6.48 4.21 -8.92
N ALA A 114 -5.60 4.08 -9.92
CA ALA A 114 -5.86 4.65 -11.24
C ALA A 114 -7.11 4.02 -11.88
N ILE A 115 -7.24 2.68 -11.85
CA ILE A 115 -8.43 1.97 -12.33
C ILE A 115 -9.68 2.49 -11.62
N GLU A 116 -9.65 2.54 -10.30
CA GLU A 116 -10.79 2.93 -9.48
C GLU A 116 -11.23 4.37 -9.75
N TYR A 117 -10.30 5.33 -9.69
CA TYR A 117 -10.64 6.75 -9.82
C TYR A 117 -11.05 7.11 -11.24
N VAL A 118 -10.35 6.58 -12.24
CA VAL A 118 -10.68 6.84 -13.65
C VAL A 118 -12.06 6.26 -13.96
N TYR A 119 -12.34 5.02 -13.53
CA TYR A 119 -13.65 4.41 -13.71
C TYR A 119 -14.78 5.24 -13.10
N LEU A 120 -14.66 5.56 -11.80
CA LEU A 120 -15.69 6.29 -11.06
C LEU A 120 -15.89 7.71 -11.62
N ALA A 121 -14.80 8.41 -11.97
CA ALA A 121 -14.89 9.74 -12.57
C ALA A 121 -15.55 9.69 -13.95
N THR A 122 -15.18 8.72 -14.81
CA THR A 122 -15.79 8.57 -16.14
C THR A 122 -17.29 8.29 -16.03
N LEU A 123 -17.70 7.38 -15.16
CA LEU A 123 -19.12 7.11 -14.92
C LEU A 123 -19.85 8.35 -14.40
N ALA A 124 -19.27 9.04 -13.42
CA ALA A 124 -19.88 10.22 -12.84
C ALA A 124 -20.09 11.33 -13.88
N PHE A 125 -19.11 11.58 -14.74
CA PHE A 125 -19.23 12.58 -15.82
C PHE A 125 -20.17 12.14 -16.95
N ALA A 126 -20.28 10.84 -17.22
CA ALA A 126 -21.19 10.31 -18.25
C ALA A 126 -22.67 10.29 -17.82
N HIS A 127 -22.95 10.33 -16.51
CA HIS A 127 -24.30 10.17 -15.95
C HIS A 127 -24.72 11.36 -15.07
N ASP A 128 -24.38 12.58 -15.49
CA ASP A 128 -24.87 13.84 -14.91
C ASP A 128 -24.59 14.05 -13.41
N VAL A 129 -23.55 13.42 -12.86
CA VAL A 129 -23.09 13.72 -11.50
C VAL A 129 -22.37 15.07 -11.52
N SER A 130 -22.73 15.96 -10.59
CA SER A 130 -22.15 17.31 -10.57
C SER A 130 -20.63 17.25 -10.34
N LYS A 131 -19.86 18.08 -11.07
CA LYS A 131 -18.39 18.10 -10.98
C LYS A 131 -17.87 18.28 -9.53
N PRO A 132 -18.45 19.16 -8.69
CA PRO A 132 -18.01 19.28 -7.30
C PRO A 132 -18.26 18.01 -6.49
N LEU A 133 -19.36 17.31 -6.74
CA LEU A 133 -19.67 16.06 -6.05
C LEU A 133 -18.71 14.94 -6.49
N THR A 134 -18.43 14.82 -7.79
CA THR A 134 -17.42 13.87 -8.29
C THR A 134 -16.06 14.14 -7.67
N TYR A 135 -15.64 15.41 -7.60
CA TYR A 135 -14.39 15.80 -6.95
C TYR A 135 -14.37 15.46 -5.46
N ALA A 136 -15.46 15.77 -4.74
CA ALA A 136 -15.59 15.43 -3.32
C ALA A 136 -15.52 13.92 -3.09
N PHE A 137 -16.20 13.12 -3.93
CA PHE A 137 -16.18 11.67 -3.83
C PHE A 137 -14.78 11.09 -4.03
N ILE A 138 -14.09 11.49 -5.11
CA ILE A 138 -12.70 11.08 -5.35
C ILE A 138 -11.78 11.59 -4.23
N GLY A 139 -12.03 12.80 -3.71
CA GLY A 139 -11.31 13.36 -2.57
C GLY A 139 -11.45 12.53 -1.30
N VAL A 140 -12.65 12.03 -0.99
CA VAL A 140 -12.91 11.12 0.15
C VAL A 140 -12.11 9.83 -0.01
N LEU A 141 -12.10 9.23 -1.20
CA LEU A 141 -11.32 8.02 -1.46
C LEU A 141 -9.83 8.31 -1.37
N ALA A 142 -9.34 9.38 -2.00
CA ALA A 142 -7.95 9.79 -1.96
C ALA A 142 -7.47 10.03 -0.52
N TYR A 143 -8.30 10.70 0.30
CA TYR A 143 -8.03 10.89 1.71
C TYR A 143 -7.90 9.57 2.46
N HIS A 144 -8.83 8.62 2.28
CA HIS A 144 -8.76 7.30 2.91
C HIS A 144 -7.46 6.55 2.58
N HIS A 145 -7.07 6.54 1.31
CA HIS A 145 -5.84 5.87 0.88
C HIS A 145 -4.60 6.58 1.42
N TYR A 146 -4.59 7.91 1.43
CA TYR A 146 -3.51 8.71 1.98
C TYR A 146 -3.34 8.50 3.49
N ASP A 147 -4.45 8.56 4.23
CA ASP A 147 -4.49 8.34 5.66
C ASP A 147 -4.01 6.91 6.01
N THR A 148 -4.40 5.90 5.24
CA THR A 148 -3.89 4.52 5.38
C THR A 148 -2.36 4.47 5.21
N VAL A 149 -1.80 5.15 4.20
CA VAL A 149 -0.34 5.23 3.99
C VAL A 149 0.37 5.88 5.18
N TYR A 150 -0.16 6.97 5.70
CA TYR A 150 0.46 7.69 6.83
C TYR A 150 0.39 6.91 8.14
N ARG A 151 -0.74 6.25 8.40
CA ARG A 151 -0.89 5.44 9.60
C ARG A 151 0.06 4.24 9.60
N THR A 152 0.12 3.49 8.50
CA THR A 152 1.00 2.31 8.44
C THR A 152 2.48 2.71 8.46
N ARG A 153 2.85 3.91 8.00
CA ARG A 153 4.18 4.52 8.21
C ARG A 153 4.52 4.65 9.68
N GLN A 154 3.55 5.04 10.51
CA GLN A 154 3.67 5.16 11.96
C GLN A 154 3.34 3.86 12.72
N ARG A 155 3.25 2.72 12.03
CA ARG A 155 2.87 1.40 12.59
C ARG A 155 1.47 1.38 13.22
N LEU A 156 0.62 2.34 12.86
CA LEU A 156 -0.80 2.34 13.18
C LEU A 156 -1.54 1.63 12.04
N TRP A 157 -2.20 0.53 12.35
CA TRP A 157 -2.96 -0.23 11.36
C TRP A 157 -4.43 0.11 11.47
N PRO A 158 -5.11 0.52 10.37
CA PRO A 158 -6.55 0.73 10.41
C PRO A 158 -7.25 -0.56 10.82
N ALA A 159 -8.29 -0.42 11.64
CA ALA A 159 -9.02 -1.58 12.11
C ALA A 159 -9.69 -2.31 10.93
N ARG A 160 -9.65 -3.65 10.93
CA ARG A 160 -10.16 -4.47 9.81
C ARG A 160 -11.61 -4.16 9.43
N TRP A 161 -12.45 -3.77 10.39
CA TRP A 161 -13.84 -3.42 10.14
C TRP A 161 -14.01 -2.18 9.24
N VAL A 162 -13.04 -1.26 9.25
CA VAL A 162 -13.06 -0.04 8.43
C VAL A 162 -12.95 -0.40 6.95
N PHE A 163 -12.08 -1.35 6.60
CA PHE A 163 -11.96 -1.84 5.23
C PHE A 163 -13.22 -2.58 4.75
N VAL A 164 -13.93 -3.25 5.66
CA VAL A 164 -15.20 -3.93 5.34
C VAL A 164 -16.32 -2.90 5.16
N ALA A 165 -16.45 -1.96 6.09
CA ALA A 165 -17.44 -0.87 6.04
C ALA A 165 -17.18 0.09 4.87
N GLY A 166 -15.92 0.28 4.49
CA GLY A 166 -15.49 1.06 3.33
C GLY A 166 -15.77 0.39 2.00
N LEU A 167 -16.32 -0.83 2.00
CA LEU A 167 -16.74 -1.63 0.85
C LEU A 167 -15.59 -2.17 -0.04
N GLY A 168 -14.37 -1.69 0.19
CA GLY A 168 -13.22 -1.92 -0.68
C GLY A 168 -13.43 -1.38 -2.09
N TRP A 169 -12.40 -1.50 -2.92
CA TRP A 169 -12.47 -1.04 -4.31
C TRP A 169 -13.53 -1.82 -5.12
N ASP A 170 -13.63 -3.14 -4.95
CA ASP A 170 -14.58 -3.97 -5.70
C ASP A 170 -16.04 -3.63 -5.39
N GLY A 171 -16.38 -3.43 -4.12
CA GLY A 171 -17.74 -3.05 -3.73
C GLY A 171 -18.14 -1.70 -4.31
N ARG A 172 -17.24 -0.70 -4.24
CA ARG A 172 -17.52 0.65 -4.75
C ARG A 172 -17.71 0.66 -6.28
N LEU A 173 -16.87 -0.06 -7.02
CA LEU A 173 -17.02 -0.16 -8.47
C LEU A 173 -18.30 -0.90 -8.89
N LEU A 174 -18.64 -2.01 -8.21
CA LEU A 174 -19.86 -2.77 -8.49
C LEU A 174 -21.12 -1.98 -8.16
N ILE A 175 -21.15 -1.26 -7.03
CA ILE A 175 -22.28 -0.40 -6.67
C ILE A 175 -22.46 0.71 -7.72
N ALA A 176 -21.37 1.34 -8.17
CA ALA A 176 -21.44 2.34 -9.23
C ALA A 176 -22.00 1.74 -10.54
N ALA A 177 -21.53 0.56 -10.96
CA ALA A 177 -22.05 -0.12 -12.15
C ALA A 177 -23.55 -0.44 -12.05
N VAL A 178 -23.99 -0.97 -10.91
CA VAL A 178 -25.41 -1.30 -10.68
C VAL A 178 -26.26 -0.03 -10.62
N ALA A 179 -25.77 1.03 -9.97
CA ALA A 179 -26.48 2.31 -9.89
C ALA A 179 -26.61 2.98 -11.26
N THR A 180 -25.60 2.84 -12.12
CA THR A 180 -25.67 3.25 -13.53
C THR A 180 -26.76 2.49 -14.28
N LEU A 181 -26.80 1.16 -14.16
CA LEU A 181 -27.84 0.33 -14.77
C LEU A 181 -29.25 0.70 -14.28
N ALA A 182 -29.38 1.04 -13.01
CA ALA A 182 -30.63 1.45 -12.39
C ALA A 182 -31.00 2.93 -12.65
N GLY A 183 -30.13 3.72 -13.29
CA GLY A 183 -30.37 5.14 -13.57
C GLY A 183 -30.35 6.06 -12.33
N VAL A 184 -29.74 5.63 -11.22
CA VAL A 184 -29.71 6.36 -9.94
C VAL A 184 -28.29 6.70 -9.48
N LEU A 185 -27.34 6.75 -10.42
CA LEU A 185 -25.93 6.99 -10.13
C LEU A 185 -25.67 8.31 -9.37
N PRO A 186 -26.25 9.48 -9.73
CA PRO A 186 -26.01 10.72 -8.99
C PRO A 186 -26.35 10.66 -7.51
N ILE A 187 -27.53 10.10 -7.18
CA ILE A 187 -27.97 9.93 -5.79
C ILE A 187 -27.05 8.93 -5.08
N THR A 188 -26.67 7.85 -5.76
CA THR A 188 -25.79 6.82 -5.19
C THR A 188 -24.42 7.40 -4.84
N ILE A 189 -23.80 8.17 -5.74
CA ILE A 189 -22.52 8.84 -5.49
C ILE A 189 -22.66 9.86 -4.35
N ALA A 190 -23.76 10.62 -4.27
CA ALA A 190 -24.01 11.53 -3.16
C ALA A 190 -24.04 10.80 -1.81
N VAL A 191 -24.83 9.72 -1.73
CA VAL A 191 -24.95 8.90 -0.52
C VAL A 191 -23.61 8.26 -0.15
N LEU A 192 -22.90 7.67 -1.12
CA LEU A 192 -21.58 7.08 -0.88
C LEU A 192 -20.56 8.12 -0.43
N THR A 193 -20.58 9.33 -0.98
CA THR A 193 -19.67 10.41 -0.59
C THR A 193 -19.87 10.78 0.87
N VAL A 194 -21.12 10.97 1.30
CA VAL A 194 -21.44 11.28 2.70
C VAL A 194 -21.10 10.11 3.62
N TYR A 195 -21.54 8.90 3.26
CA TYR A 195 -21.30 7.69 4.05
C TYR A 195 -19.81 7.42 4.26
N LEU A 196 -19.03 7.35 3.17
CA LEU A 196 -17.59 7.09 3.23
C LEU A 196 -16.82 8.27 3.84
N GLY A 197 -17.24 9.50 3.55
CA GLY A 197 -16.63 10.70 4.12
C GLY A 197 -16.75 10.73 5.65
N LEU A 198 -17.94 10.42 6.17
CA LEU A 198 -18.16 10.29 7.62
C LEU A 198 -17.39 9.10 8.19
N LEU A 199 -17.47 7.93 7.56
CA LEU A 199 -16.79 6.72 8.02
C LEU A 199 -15.27 6.96 8.17
N PHE A 200 -14.62 7.42 7.11
CA PHE A 200 -13.17 7.62 7.09
C PHE A 200 -12.75 8.85 7.90
N GLY A 201 -13.54 9.92 7.86
CA GLY A 201 -13.26 11.13 8.65
C GLY A 201 -13.34 10.89 10.15
N ILE A 202 -14.42 10.25 10.63
CA ILE A 202 -14.59 9.96 12.06
C ILE A 202 -13.50 9.01 12.56
N GLU A 203 -13.22 7.95 11.80
CA GLU A 203 -12.22 6.97 12.21
C GLU A 203 -10.80 7.54 12.19
N SER A 204 -10.50 8.46 11.25
CA SER A 204 -9.26 9.23 11.25
C SER A 204 -9.15 10.17 12.44
N VAL A 205 -10.13 11.02 12.68
CA VAL A 205 -10.13 11.92 13.85
C VAL A 205 -9.99 11.13 15.15
N TYR A 206 -10.73 10.04 15.31
CA TYR A 206 -10.66 9.20 16.51
C TYR A 206 -9.27 8.60 16.73
N THR A 207 -8.64 8.08 15.66
CA THR A 207 -7.32 7.47 15.74
C THR A 207 -6.25 8.51 16.07
N TRP A 208 -6.23 9.62 15.34
CA TRP A 208 -5.19 10.65 15.50
C TRP A 208 -5.30 11.41 16.81
N THR A 209 -6.51 11.63 17.33
CA THR A 209 -6.70 12.32 18.62
C THR A 209 -6.33 11.45 19.82
N ARG A 210 -6.36 10.12 19.68
CA ARG A 210 -6.01 9.17 20.75
C ARG A 210 -4.58 8.67 20.69
N THR A 211 -3.95 8.79 19.52
CA THR A 211 -2.53 8.49 19.38
C THR A 211 -1.76 9.66 19.98
N GLY A 212 -1.12 9.44 21.14
CA GLY A 212 -0.33 10.48 21.78
C GLY A 212 0.74 11.02 20.83
N THR A 213 0.90 12.35 20.78
CA THR A 213 1.97 13.00 20.01
C THR A 213 3.31 12.56 20.63
N GLY A 214 3.94 11.54 20.05
CA GLY A 214 5.30 11.18 20.42
C GLY A 214 6.17 12.42 20.29
N LYS A 215 7.07 12.68 21.26
CA LYS A 215 8.10 13.72 21.12
C LYS A 215 8.76 13.50 19.78
N GLY A 216 8.52 14.40 18.82
CA GLY A 216 8.85 14.19 17.42
C GLY A 216 10.34 13.91 17.26
N VAL A 217 10.71 12.63 17.15
CA VAL A 217 11.99 12.27 16.57
C VAL A 217 11.80 12.45 15.08
N MET A 218 12.35 13.54 14.56
CA MET A 218 12.47 13.77 13.13
C MET A 218 13.30 12.63 12.56
N VAL A 219 12.66 11.69 11.88
CA VAL A 219 13.37 10.69 11.09
C VAL A 219 13.88 11.42 9.86
N ASN A 220 15.20 11.59 9.76
CA ASN A 220 15.82 12.08 8.55
C ASN A 220 15.57 11.07 7.43
N LEU A 221 14.84 11.47 6.39
CA LEU A 221 14.52 10.62 5.24
C LEU A 221 15.67 10.57 4.22
N GLU A 222 16.76 11.32 4.47
CA GLU A 222 18.00 11.33 3.68
C GLU A 222 19.12 10.49 4.31
N ASP A 223 18.83 9.76 5.39
CA ASP A 223 19.80 8.85 6.01
C ASP A 223 19.49 7.40 5.61
N ASP A 224 19.64 7.13 4.31
CA ASP A 224 19.64 5.82 3.71
C ASP A 224 20.98 5.10 3.92
N GLY A 225 21.33 4.88 5.18
CA GLY A 225 22.24 3.80 5.57
C GLY A 225 23.73 4.08 5.48
N GLU A 226 24.17 5.34 5.55
CA GLU A 226 25.57 5.60 5.90
C GLU A 226 25.70 5.32 7.40
N SER A 227 26.24 4.15 7.74
CA SER A 227 26.62 3.90 9.13
C SER A 227 27.59 5.02 9.53
N PRO A 228 27.47 5.59 10.74
CA PRO A 228 28.48 6.53 11.20
C PRO A 228 29.85 5.88 10.99
N PRO A 229 30.84 6.61 10.42
CA PRO A 229 32.15 6.04 10.12
C PRO A 229 32.63 5.29 11.36
N SER A 230 33.07 4.05 11.16
CA SER A 230 33.46 3.20 12.28
C SER A 230 34.54 3.93 13.10
N ALA A 231 34.65 3.65 14.40
CA ALA A 231 35.66 4.29 15.24
C ALA A 231 37.09 4.17 14.66
N GLU A 232 37.33 3.11 13.88
CA GLU A 232 38.58 2.88 13.13
C GLU A 232 38.73 3.84 11.94
N GLU A 233 37.65 4.13 11.22
CA GLU A 233 37.62 5.08 10.10
C GLU A 233 37.84 6.52 10.58
N THR A 234 37.19 6.92 11.66
CA THR A 234 37.42 8.23 12.30
C THR A 234 38.84 8.38 12.85
N ALA A 235 39.41 7.29 13.39
CA ALA A 235 40.78 7.30 13.89
C ALA A 235 41.81 7.33 12.76
N ALA A 236 41.51 6.68 11.62
CA ALA A 236 42.34 6.73 10.43
C ALA A 236 42.32 8.13 9.80
N GLU A 237 41.16 8.80 9.79
CA GLU A 237 41.01 10.17 9.30
C GLU A 237 41.76 11.18 10.20
N GLU A 238 41.61 11.11 11.52
CA GLU A 238 42.40 11.93 12.45
C GLU A 238 43.91 11.68 12.34
N ALA A 239 44.33 10.42 12.12
CA ALA A 239 45.73 10.08 11.95
C ALA A 239 46.31 10.63 10.63
N ALA A 240 45.53 10.59 9.55
CA ALA A 240 45.90 11.16 8.26
C ALA A 240 46.00 12.68 8.32
N GLU A 241 45.07 13.35 9.01
CA GLU A 241 45.09 14.80 9.18
C GLU A 241 46.27 15.26 10.05
N ARG A 242 46.59 14.51 11.11
CA ARG A 242 47.79 14.76 11.94
C ARG A 242 49.10 14.52 11.18
N ALA A 243 49.13 13.54 10.27
CA ALA A 243 50.30 13.29 9.41
C ALA A 243 50.50 14.43 8.40
N ALA A 244 49.42 14.89 7.75
CA ALA A 244 49.46 16.01 6.81
C ALA A 244 49.86 17.33 7.48
N ALA A 245 49.38 17.58 8.70
CA ALA A 245 49.76 18.75 9.49
C ALA A 245 51.25 18.73 9.88
N LYS A 246 51.81 17.54 10.12
CA LYS A 246 53.22 17.37 10.47
C LYS A 246 54.15 17.53 9.26
N GLU A 247 53.73 17.04 8.09
CA GLU A 247 54.47 17.19 6.83
C GLU A 247 54.52 18.66 6.37
N THR A 248 53.43 19.40 6.57
CA THR A 248 53.34 20.86 6.32
C THR A 248 54.24 21.66 7.26
N GLN A 249 54.54 21.14 8.45
CA GLN A 249 55.39 21.80 9.46
C GLN A 249 56.89 21.52 9.27
N GLU A 250 57.26 20.46 8.54
CA GLU A 250 58.66 20.16 8.17
C GLU A 250 59.11 20.82 6.85
N THR A 251 58.19 21.45 6.10
CA THR A 251 58.50 22.17 4.84
C THR A 251 58.69 23.68 4.99
N VAL A 252 58.77 24.20 6.23
CA VAL A 252 59.10 25.60 6.56
C VAL A 252 60.40 25.64 7.36
#